data_AF-A0A1V4T9B6-F1
#
_entry.id   AF-A0A1V4T9B6-F1
#
_cell.length_a   1.000
_cell.length_b   1.000
_cell.length_c   1.000
_cell.angle_alpha   90.00
_cell.angle_beta   90.00
_cell.angle_gamma   90.00
#
_symmetry.space_group_name_H-M   'P 1'
#
loop_
_entity.id
_entity.type
_entity.pdbx_description
1 polymer ?
#
loop_
_entity_poly.entity_id
_entity_poly.type
_entity_poly.pdbx_seq_one_letter_code
_entity_poly.pdbx_strand_id
1 'polypeptide(L)'
;MKKGLLSALFLVVAFLALIQPVSAWAAPNHYAIAEQVYYSLPADAQENLNLSEMINGADDPDFKFFDFQYHHYPASQEKANYWLEKGEEYYKDGDYNQASYCFGVATHYLSDGVCPPHSGGGHSGYEHTKYELEAMLFAPHITVKNGDIDSLQSNYIQTSEDAWEQWIKTGDDAYIQEPLDHAADISYLAVKNSIYS
;
A
#
# COMPACT_ATOMS: atom_id res chain seq x y z
N MET A 1 43.25 10.73 14.66
CA MET A 1 42.33 10.70 13.50
C MET A 1 41.49 9.42 13.40
N LYS A 2 42.02 8.21 13.69
CA LYS A 2 41.25 6.95 13.55
C LYS A 2 40.13 6.71 14.59
N LYS A 3 40.31 7.14 15.84
CA LYS A 3 39.34 6.89 16.92
C LYS A 3 38.03 7.69 16.77
N GLY A 4 38.12 8.95 16.36
CA GLY A 4 36.94 9.80 16.15
C GLY A 4 36.08 9.35 14.97
N LEU A 5 36.71 8.85 13.89
CA LEU A 5 35.99 8.28 12.75
C LEU A 5 35.23 7.00 13.14
N LEU A 6 35.85 6.11 13.93
CA LEU A 6 35.21 4.89 14.43
C LEU A 6 34.02 5.20 15.36
N SER A 7 34.16 6.19 16.25
CA SER A 7 33.06 6.63 17.12
C SER A 7 31.92 7.27 16.33
N ALA A 8 32.23 8.07 15.31
CA ALA A 8 31.21 8.65 14.42
C ALA A 8 30.50 7.56 13.61
N LEU A 9 31.23 6.57 13.08
CA LEU A 9 30.66 5.44 12.35
C LEU A 9 29.75 4.60 13.26
N PHE A 10 30.17 4.35 14.50
CA PHE A 10 29.37 3.61 15.48
C PHE A 10 28.09 4.39 15.86
N LEU A 11 28.18 5.71 16.00
CA LEU A 11 27.00 6.56 16.23
C LEU A 11 26.04 6.54 15.05
N VAL A 12 26.54 6.58 13.81
CA VAL A 12 25.72 6.48 12.60
C VAL A 12 25.03 5.11 12.53
N VAL A 13 25.75 4.02 12.77
CA VAL A 13 25.18 2.67 12.78
C VAL A 13 24.16 2.49 13.91
N ALA A 14 24.43 3.02 15.10
CA ALA A 14 23.48 3.00 16.22
C ALA A 14 22.25 3.86 15.94
N PHE A 15 22.39 4.97 15.21
CA PHE A 15 21.27 5.83 14.81
C PHE A 15 20.43 5.16 13.72
N LEU A 16 21.06 4.50 12.74
CA LEU A 16 20.39 3.70 11.73
C LEU A 16 19.63 2.51 12.32
N ALA A 17 20.13 1.92 13.43
CA ALA A 17 19.44 0.84 14.15
C ALA A 17 18.21 1.30 14.95
N LEU A 18 18.02 2.62 15.16
CA LEU A 18 16.83 3.18 15.80
C LEU A 18 15.74 3.55 14.80
N ILE A 19 16.06 3.56 13.50
CA ILE A 19 15.06 3.69 12.44
C ILE A 19 14.39 2.32 12.36
N GLN A 20 13.25 2.15 13.03
CA GLN A 20 12.37 1.03 12.72
C GLN A 20 12.09 1.14 11.22
N PRO A 21 12.29 0.07 10.42
CA PRO A 21 11.81 0.10 9.04
C PRO A 21 10.33 0.44 9.13
N VAL A 22 9.97 1.54 8.49
CA VAL A 22 8.58 1.92 8.34
C VAL A 22 7.99 0.84 7.46
N SER A 23 7.27 -0.05 8.11
CA SER A 23 6.79 -1.29 7.57
C SER A 23 5.43 -0.99 6.93
N ALA A 24 5.47 -0.73 5.63
CA ALA A 24 4.40 -0.73 4.62
C ALA A 24 5.07 -0.98 3.26
N TRP A 25 4.31 -1.27 2.19
CA TRP A 25 4.88 -1.19 0.84
C TRP A 25 5.76 0.06 0.71
N ALA A 26 6.92 -0.06 0.05
CA ALA A 26 7.74 1.13 -0.13
C ALA A 26 6.93 2.20 -0.88
N ALA A 27 7.10 3.48 -0.54
CA ALA A 27 6.36 4.59 -1.14
C ALA A 27 6.20 4.51 -2.69
N PRO A 28 7.24 4.10 -3.47
CA PRO A 28 7.09 3.90 -4.91
C PRO A 28 6.02 2.89 -5.33
N ASN A 29 5.81 1.82 -4.56
CA ASN A 29 4.76 0.84 -4.79
C ASN A 29 3.37 1.46 -4.55
N HIS A 30 3.19 2.25 -3.48
CA HIS A 30 1.94 2.96 -3.24
C HIS A 30 1.60 3.95 -4.37
N TYR A 31 2.60 4.70 -4.86
CA TYR A 31 2.40 5.58 -6.01
C TYR A 31 1.98 4.81 -7.26
N ALA A 32 2.65 3.69 -7.56
CA ALA A 32 2.34 2.87 -8.72
C ALA A 32 0.93 2.26 -8.63
N ILE A 33 0.51 1.84 -7.43
CA ILE A 33 -0.85 1.34 -7.20
C ILE A 33 -1.88 2.46 -7.40
N ALA A 34 -1.67 3.64 -6.82
CA ALA A 34 -2.58 4.78 -6.98
C ALA A 34 -2.70 5.21 -8.44
N GLU A 35 -1.59 5.24 -9.18
CA GLU A 35 -1.55 5.51 -10.62
C GLU A 35 -2.34 4.46 -11.41
N GLN A 36 -2.10 3.18 -11.12
CA GLN A 36 -2.77 2.07 -11.79
C GLN A 36 -4.28 2.07 -11.54
N VAL A 37 -4.71 2.40 -10.31
CA VAL A 37 -6.12 2.60 -9.96
C VAL A 37 -6.72 3.74 -10.77
N TYR A 38 -6.10 4.92 -10.73
CA TYR A 38 -6.59 6.11 -11.45
C TYR A 38 -6.81 5.81 -12.93
N TYR A 39 -5.81 5.30 -13.64
CA TYR A 39 -5.93 5.04 -15.08
C TYR A 39 -6.87 3.90 -15.43
N SER A 40 -7.27 3.07 -14.47
CA SER A 40 -8.20 1.96 -14.67
C SER A 40 -9.66 2.31 -14.36
N LEU A 41 -9.91 3.44 -13.70
CA LEU A 41 -11.26 3.94 -13.43
C LEU A 41 -12.02 4.23 -14.74
N PRO A 42 -13.37 4.22 -14.74
CA PRO A 42 -14.12 4.70 -15.88
C PRO A 42 -13.83 6.17 -16.19
N ALA A 43 -14.03 6.59 -17.44
CA ALA A 43 -13.59 7.90 -17.94
C ALA A 43 -14.22 9.08 -17.17
N ASP A 44 -15.49 8.98 -16.78
CA ASP A 44 -16.18 9.99 -15.98
C ASP A 44 -15.58 10.15 -14.58
N ALA A 45 -15.14 9.05 -13.96
CA ALA A 45 -14.41 9.12 -12.69
C ALA A 45 -13.01 9.73 -12.88
N GLN A 46 -12.30 9.37 -13.95
CA GLN A 46 -10.99 9.96 -14.27
C GLN A 46 -11.06 11.46 -14.55
N GLU A 47 -12.13 11.92 -15.22
CA GLU A 47 -12.32 13.34 -15.52
C GLU A 47 -12.55 14.20 -14.27
N ASN A 48 -13.16 13.61 -13.24
CA ASN A 48 -13.43 14.27 -11.98
C ASN A 48 -12.22 14.23 -11.04
N LEU A 49 -11.55 13.08 -10.95
CA LEU A 49 -10.44 12.89 -10.01
C LEU A 49 -9.13 13.50 -10.50
N ASN A 50 -8.20 13.68 -9.56
CA ASN A 50 -6.89 14.25 -9.78
C ASN A 50 -5.81 13.25 -9.35
N LEU A 51 -5.06 12.73 -10.32
CA LEU A 51 -3.96 11.79 -10.08
C LEU A 51 -2.93 12.33 -9.08
N SER A 52 -2.58 13.62 -9.15
CA SER A 52 -1.59 14.20 -8.23
C SER A 52 -2.06 14.15 -6.78
N GLU A 53 -3.35 14.37 -6.54
CA GLU A 53 -3.91 14.30 -5.18
C GLU A 53 -4.02 12.86 -4.69
N MET A 54 -4.33 11.90 -5.57
CA MET A 54 -4.28 10.47 -5.23
C MET A 54 -2.85 10.06 -4.85
N ILE A 55 -1.83 10.49 -5.61
CA ILE A 55 -0.43 10.21 -5.31
C ILE A 55 -0.02 10.85 -3.97
N ASN A 56 -0.41 12.10 -3.71
CA ASN A 56 -0.14 12.78 -2.44
C ASN A 56 -0.80 12.06 -1.25
N GLY A 57 -1.98 11.46 -1.45
CA GLY A 57 -2.65 10.69 -0.40
C GLY A 57 -1.98 9.33 -0.16
N ALA A 58 -1.36 8.73 -1.18
CA ALA A 58 -0.88 7.36 -1.14
C ALA A 58 0.38 7.15 -0.27
N ASP A 59 1.09 8.20 0.12
CA ASP A 59 2.27 8.12 0.99
C ASP A 59 2.13 8.89 2.32
N ASP A 60 1.14 9.78 2.41
CA ASP A 60 0.89 10.58 3.61
C ASP A 60 0.72 9.74 4.91
N PRO A 61 0.16 8.51 4.91
CA PRO A 61 0.19 7.64 6.09
C PRO A 61 1.60 7.41 6.66
N ASP A 62 2.60 7.17 5.81
CA ASP A 62 3.99 6.96 6.21
C ASP A 62 4.71 8.25 6.61
N PHE A 63 4.54 9.33 5.82
CA PHE A 63 5.41 10.51 5.90
C PHE A 63 4.80 11.72 6.61
N LYS A 64 3.48 11.75 6.80
CA LYS A 64 2.78 12.90 7.39
C LYS A 64 1.92 12.54 8.57
N PHE A 65 1.18 11.43 8.48
CA PHE A 65 0.39 10.92 9.61
C PHE A 65 1.30 10.16 10.58
N PHE A 66 2.38 9.55 10.07
CA PHE A 66 3.28 8.67 10.80
C PHE A 66 2.51 7.52 11.46
N ASP A 67 1.60 6.91 10.68
CA ASP A 67 0.59 5.97 11.17
C ASP A 67 1.03 4.50 11.12
N PHE A 68 2.13 4.19 11.80
CA PHE A 68 2.72 2.84 11.75
C PHE A 68 1.91 1.74 12.44
N GLN A 69 0.81 2.10 13.13
CA GLN A 69 -0.03 1.13 13.83
C GLN A 69 -1.05 0.47 12.93
N TYR A 70 -1.48 1.15 11.86
CA TYR A 70 -2.59 0.73 11.03
C TYR A 70 -2.16 0.22 9.65
N HIS A 71 -0.91 -0.15 9.46
CA HIS A 71 -0.43 -0.69 8.17
C HIS A 71 -0.67 -2.20 8.07
N HIS A 72 -0.98 -2.87 9.18
CA HIS A 72 -1.18 -4.32 9.21
C HIS A 72 -2.67 -4.66 9.21
N TYR A 73 -3.04 -5.72 8.48
CA TYR A 73 -4.37 -6.29 8.59
C TYR A 73 -4.56 -6.94 9.98
N PRO A 74 -5.73 -6.79 10.66
CA PRO A 74 -6.97 -6.17 10.18
C PRO A 74 -7.10 -4.66 10.44
N ALA A 75 -6.14 -4.03 11.12
CA ALA A 75 -6.22 -2.62 11.50
C ALA A 75 -6.26 -1.69 10.27
N SER A 76 -5.49 -2.01 9.23
CA SER A 76 -5.49 -1.26 7.97
C SER A 76 -6.87 -1.17 7.31
N GLN A 77 -7.72 -2.20 7.48
CA GLN A 77 -9.06 -2.18 6.90
C GLN A 77 -9.96 -1.11 7.52
N GLU A 78 -9.83 -0.84 8.83
CA GLU A 78 -10.60 0.21 9.49
C GLU A 78 -10.26 1.58 8.90
N LYS A 79 -8.97 1.85 8.66
CA LYS A 79 -8.51 3.10 8.04
C LYS A 79 -8.92 3.21 6.58
N ALA A 80 -8.77 2.13 5.82
CA ALA A 80 -9.23 2.06 4.44
C ALA A 80 -10.71 2.44 4.33
N ASN A 81 -11.57 1.83 5.15
CA ASN A 81 -13.01 2.11 5.16
C ASN A 81 -13.31 3.57 5.50
N TYR A 82 -12.64 4.13 6.52
CA TYR A 82 -12.81 5.53 6.89
C TYR A 82 -12.48 6.49 5.73
N TRP A 83 -11.35 6.26 5.05
CA TRP A 83 -10.93 7.12 3.94
C TRP A 83 -11.77 6.91 2.68
N LEU A 84 -12.26 5.70 2.41
CA LEU A 84 -13.23 5.44 1.35
C LEU A 84 -14.54 6.17 1.59
N GLU A 85 -15.08 6.14 2.82
CA GLU A 85 -16.30 6.86 3.20
C GLU A 85 -16.13 8.38 3.01
N LYS A 86 -15.00 8.93 3.47
CA LYS A 86 -14.67 10.35 3.25
C LYS A 86 -14.53 10.69 1.76
N GLY A 87 -13.88 9.82 0.99
CA GLY A 87 -13.72 10.00 -0.45
C GLY A 87 -15.05 10.01 -1.18
N GLU A 88 -15.97 9.09 -0.82
CA GLU A 88 -17.34 9.06 -1.33
C GLU A 88 -18.11 10.34 -1.02
N GLU A 89 -18.08 10.80 0.24
CA GLU A 89 -18.74 12.04 0.66
C GLU A 89 -18.26 13.24 -0.19
N TYR A 90 -16.95 13.43 -0.30
CA TYR A 90 -16.38 14.52 -1.10
C TYR A 90 -16.68 14.39 -2.59
N TYR A 91 -16.70 13.17 -3.11
CA TYR A 91 -17.03 12.93 -4.52
C TYR A 91 -18.47 13.32 -4.82
N LYS A 92 -19.41 12.94 -3.95
CA LYS A 92 -20.85 13.27 -4.06
C LYS A 92 -21.10 14.78 -3.94
N ASP A 93 -20.30 15.47 -3.14
CA ASP A 93 -20.35 16.92 -2.96
C ASP A 93 -19.64 17.70 -4.08
N GLY A 94 -18.94 17.02 -5.00
CA GLY A 94 -18.19 17.62 -6.11
C GLY A 94 -16.83 18.20 -5.71
N ASP A 95 -16.35 17.95 -4.50
CA ASP A 95 -14.99 18.30 -4.07
C ASP A 95 -14.01 17.18 -4.48
N TYR A 96 -13.77 17.09 -5.79
CA TYR A 96 -13.01 15.97 -6.33
C TYR A 96 -11.54 15.96 -5.93
N ASN A 97 -10.95 17.10 -5.55
CA ASN A 97 -9.58 17.11 -5.05
C ASN A 97 -9.51 16.44 -3.67
N GLN A 98 -10.45 16.73 -2.76
CA GLN A 98 -10.51 16.03 -1.47
C GLN A 98 -10.89 14.56 -1.65
N ALA A 99 -11.80 14.25 -2.58
CA ALA A 99 -12.14 12.86 -2.91
C ALA A 99 -10.89 12.10 -3.40
N SER A 100 -10.12 12.69 -4.31
CA SER A 100 -8.89 12.11 -4.85
C SER A 100 -7.86 11.84 -3.76
N TYR A 101 -7.62 12.83 -2.88
CA TYR A 101 -6.72 12.65 -1.75
C TYR A 101 -7.18 11.49 -0.84
N CYS A 102 -8.46 11.47 -0.47
CA CYS A 102 -9.01 10.41 0.38
C CYS A 102 -8.90 9.03 -0.28
N PHE A 103 -9.17 8.91 -1.58
CA PHE A 103 -8.99 7.66 -2.31
C PHE A 103 -7.52 7.24 -2.37
N GLY A 104 -6.58 8.16 -2.56
CA GLY A 104 -5.15 7.88 -2.48
C GLY A 104 -4.75 7.29 -1.12
N VAL A 105 -5.20 7.93 -0.03
CA VAL A 105 -4.97 7.43 1.33
C VAL A 105 -5.62 6.05 1.54
N ALA A 106 -6.83 5.83 1.03
CA ALA A 106 -7.49 4.53 1.12
C ALA A 106 -6.68 3.43 0.39
N THR A 107 -6.14 3.72 -0.80
CA THR A 107 -5.32 2.73 -1.53
C THR A 107 -4.08 2.32 -0.76
N HIS A 108 -3.48 3.22 0.03
CA HIS A 108 -2.34 2.90 0.89
C HIS A 108 -2.70 1.78 1.86
N TYR A 109 -3.70 2.02 2.72
CA TYR A 109 -4.10 1.05 3.75
C TYR A 109 -4.65 -0.26 3.16
N LEU A 110 -5.38 -0.21 2.03
CA LEU A 110 -5.84 -1.41 1.34
C LEU A 110 -4.66 -2.24 0.83
N SER A 111 -3.68 -1.58 0.20
CA SER A 111 -2.51 -2.26 -0.36
C SER A 111 -1.64 -2.91 0.69
N ASP A 112 -1.45 -2.27 1.86
CA ASP A 112 -0.70 -2.88 2.95
C ASP A 112 -1.47 -4.03 3.59
N GLY A 113 -2.79 -3.94 3.68
CA GLY A 113 -3.62 -5.02 4.23
C GLY A 113 -3.46 -6.36 3.50
N VAL A 114 -2.99 -6.36 2.24
CA VAL A 114 -2.73 -7.55 1.42
C VAL A 114 -1.26 -7.68 1.01
N CYS A 115 -0.36 -6.93 1.64
CA CYS A 115 1.07 -7.04 1.42
C CYS A 115 1.64 -8.15 2.33
N PRO A 116 2.41 -9.12 1.82
CA PRO A 116 2.86 -10.28 2.61
C PRO A 116 3.53 -9.97 3.94
N PRO A 117 4.42 -8.96 4.02
CA PRO A 117 4.99 -8.59 5.30
C PRO A 117 4.01 -7.97 6.32
N HIS A 118 2.82 -7.54 5.88
CA HIS A 118 1.81 -6.84 6.69
C HIS A 118 0.53 -7.66 6.89
N SER A 119 0.36 -8.73 6.13
CA SER A 119 -0.75 -9.68 6.25
C SER A 119 -0.25 -10.97 6.89
N GLY A 120 -0.33 -11.06 8.23
CA GLY A 120 -0.24 -12.29 9.02
C GLY A 120 1.09 -13.07 9.05
N GLY A 121 1.91 -13.00 7.99
CA GLY A 121 3.07 -13.87 7.78
C GLY A 121 4.44 -13.22 8.01
N GLY A 122 4.64 -11.97 7.59
CA GLY A 122 5.94 -11.31 7.75
C GLY A 122 6.10 -10.55 9.05
N HIS A 123 7.33 -10.58 9.53
CA HIS A 123 7.77 -9.89 10.73
C HIS A 123 8.78 -8.82 10.31
N SER A 124 8.86 -7.72 11.08
CA SER A 124 9.88 -6.70 10.92
C SER A 124 11.28 -7.31 10.81
N GLY A 125 12.10 -6.86 9.86
CA GLY A 125 13.46 -7.39 9.72
C GLY A 125 14.09 -7.19 8.35
N TYR A 126 15.18 -7.90 8.11
CA TYR A 126 15.90 -7.83 6.83
C TYR A 126 15.05 -8.31 5.68
N GLU A 127 14.36 -9.44 5.86
CA GLU A 127 13.50 -10.06 4.86
C GLU A 127 12.33 -9.15 4.49
N HIS A 128 11.76 -8.46 5.48
CA HIS A 128 10.72 -7.45 5.30
C HIS A 128 11.20 -6.34 4.36
N THR A 129 12.29 -5.66 4.74
CA THR A 129 12.84 -4.56 3.95
C THR A 129 13.29 -5.03 2.56
N LYS A 130 13.87 -6.23 2.48
CA LYS A 130 14.29 -6.81 1.20
C LYS A 130 13.10 -7.04 0.27
N TYR A 131 12.00 -7.60 0.79
CA TYR A 131 10.78 -7.87 0.04
C TYR A 131 10.22 -6.58 -0.59
N GLU A 132 10.07 -5.53 0.23
CA GLU A 132 9.55 -4.24 -0.23
C GLU A 132 10.47 -3.55 -1.25
N LEU A 133 11.80 -3.65 -1.06
CA LEU A 133 12.76 -3.11 -2.02
C LEU A 133 12.77 -3.88 -3.34
N GLU A 134 12.62 -5.20 -3.32
CA GLU A 134 12.50 -6.01 -4.55
C GLU A 134 11.18 -5.71 -5.27
N ALA A 135 10.10 -5.47 -4.54
CA ALA A 135 8.81 -5.07 -5.09
C ALA A 135 8.86 -3.77 -5.89
N MET A 136 9.78 -2.85 -5.60
CA MET A 136 9.98 -1.63 -6.38
C MET A 136 10.45 -1.89 -7.82
N LEU A 137 10.87 -3.12 -8.15
CA LEU A 137 11.28 -3.53 -9.49
C LEU A 137 10.11 -3.99 -10.37
N PHE A 138 8.92 -4.11 -9.78
CA PHE A 138 7.70 -4.60 -10.43
C PHE A 138 6.68 -3.49 -10.59
N ALA A 139 5.73 -3.70 -11.49
CA ALA A 139 4.59 -2.82 -11.69
C ALA A 139 3.31 -3.54 -11.27
N PRO A 140 2.39 -2.90 -10.55
CA PRO A 140 1.07 -3.47 -10.26
C PRO A 140 0.21 -3.57 -11.52
N HIS A 141 -0.57 -4.64 -11.63
CA HIS A 141 -1.55 -4.83 -12.70
C HIS A 141 -2.93 -5.15 -12.12
N ILE A 142 -3.96 -4.45 -12.62
CA ILE A 142 -5.34 -4.77 -12.29
C ILE A 142 -5.82 -5.91 -13.20
N THR A 143 -6.07 -7.07 -12.60
CA THR A 143 -6.55 -8.30 -13.25
C THR A 143 -8.04 -8.54 -12.99
N VAL A 144 -8.58 -8.03 -11.87
CA VAL A 144 -9.98 -8.19 -11.45
C VAL A 144 -10.70 -6.84 -11.48
N LYS A 145 -11.75 -6.76 -12.30
CA LYS A 145 -12.51 -5.50 -12.50
C LYS A 145 -13.90 -5.45 -11.86
N ASN A 146 -14.41 -6.61 -11.44
CA ASN A 146 -15.69 -6.76 -10.75
C ASN A 146 -15.60 -7.95 -9.79
N GLY A 147 -16.35 -7.93 -8.70
CA GLY A 147 -16.41 -9.04 -7.75
C GLY A 147 -16.94 -8.58 -6.39
N ASP A 148 -17.14 -9.54 -5.49
CA ASP A 148 -17.43 -9.26 -4.08
C ASP A 148 -16.11 -8.93 -3.36
N ILE A 149 -15.98 -7.69 -2.89
CA ILE A 149 -14.74 -7.17 -2.29
C ILE A 149 -14.38 -7.95 -1.03
N ASP A 150 -15.35 -8.25 -0.17
CA ASP A 150 -15.09 -8.92 1.11
C ASP A 150 -14.52 -10.34 0.90
N SER A 151 -15.10 -11.09 -0.06
CA SER A 151 -14.59 -12.41 -0.44
C SER A 151 -13.21 -12.34 -1.09
N LEU A 152 -12.98 -11.38 -2.00
CA LEU A 152 -11.69 -11.19 -2.65
C LEU A 152 -10.60 -10.80 -1.64
N GLN A 153 -10.89 -9.84 -0.77
CA GLN A 153 -9.96 -9.41 0.26
C GLN A 153 -9.57 -10.55 1.19
N SER A 154 -10.56 -11.30 1.69
CA SER A 154 -10.30 -12.46 2.56
C SER A 154 -9.41 -13.50 1.86
N ASN A 155 -9.62 -13.71 0.55
CA ASN A 155 -8.77 -14.60 -0.24
C ASN A 155 -7.36 -14.04 -0.43
N TYR A 156 -7.22 -12.75 -0.76
CA TYR A 156 -5.92 -12.09 -0.98
C TYR A 156 -5.06 -12.01 0.28
N ILE A 157 -5.66 -11.82 1.45
CA ILE A 157 -4.94 -11.90 2.72
C ILE A 157 -4.35 -13.31 2.90
N GLN A 158 -5.15 -14.34 2.66
CA GLN A 158 -4.68 -15.72 2.81
C GLN A 158 -3.59 -16.07 1.79
N THR A 159 -3.74 -15.68 0.52
CA THR A 159 -2.71 -15.95 -0.50
C THR A 159 -1.44 -15.14 -0.26
N SER A 160 -1.56 -13.96 0.34
CA SER A 160 -0.43 -13.12 0.75
C SER A 160 0.39 -13.76 1.88
N GLU A 161 -0.27 -14.38 2.87
CA GLU A 161 0.40 -15.19 3.90
C GLU A 161 1.18 -16.37 3.28
N ASP A 162 0.56 -17.12 2.36
CA ASP A 162 1.21 -18.24 1.67
C ASP A 162 2.38 -17.76 0.80
N ALA A 163 2.22 -16.63 0.11
CA ALA A 163 3.24 -16.02 -0.75
C ALA A 163 4.47 -15.61 0.06
N TRP A 164 4.30 -15.10 1.28
CA TRP A 164 5.41 -14.80 2.18
C TRP A 164 6.28 -16.04 2.42
N GLU A 165 5.66 -17.15 2.84
CA GLU A 165 6.38 -18.38 3.16
C GLU A 165 7.10 -18.96 1.93
N GLN A 166 6.46 -18.91 0.76
CA GLN A 166 7.08 -19.39 -0.47
C GLN A 166 8.24 -18.48 -0.91
N TRP A 167 8.07 -17.16 -0.88
CA TRP A 167 9.14 -16.22 -1.23
C TRP A 167 10.37 -16.40 -0.34
N ILE A 168 10.20 -16.56 0.98
CA ILE A 168 11.32 -16.82 1.90
C ILE A 168 12.07 -18.10 1.50
N LYS A 169 11.35 -19.12 1.05
CA LYS A 169 11.92 -20.42 0.72
C LYS A 169 12.59 -20.45 -0.65
N THR A 170 12.04 -19.75 -1.64
CA THR A 170 12.44 -19.88 -3.05
C THR A 170 13.14 -18.64 -3.60
N GLY A 171 12.84 -17.46 -3.05
CA GLY A 171 13.19 -16.17 -3.63
C GLY A 171 12.54 -15.92 -5.00
N ASP A 172 11.41 -16.57 -5.28
CA ASP A 172 10.70 -16.43 -6.56
C ASP A 172 9.86 -15.15 -6.58
N ASP A 173 10.14 -14.31 -7.57
CA ASP A 173 9.52 -13.00 -7.78
C ASP A 173 8.01 -13.11 -8.06
N ALA A 174 7.50 -14.27 -8.47
CA ALA A 174 6.05 -14.48 -8.61
C ALA A 174 5.30 -14.22 -7.29
N TYR A 175 5.92 -14.51 -6.15
CA TYR A 175 5.37 -14.26 -4.81
C TYR A 175 5.54 -12.80 -4.33
N ILE A 176 6.13 -11.95 -5.18
CA ILE A 176 6.11 -10.49 -5.06
C ILE A 176 5.03 -9.91 -5.97
N GLN A 177 5.04 -10.31 -7.25
CA GLN A 177 4.14 -9.77 -8.26
C GLN A 177 2.65 -10.09 -7.96
N GLU A 178 2.33 -11.31 -7.55
CA GLU A 178 0.94 -11.70 -7.29
C GLU A 178 0.29 -10.87 -6.17
N PRO A 179 0.89 -10.70 -4.98
CA PRO A 179 0.36 -9.80 -3.96
C PRO A 179 0.30 -8.33 -4.38
N LEU A 180 1.25 -7.86 -5.20
CA LEU A 180 1.23 -6.50 -5.73
C LEU A 180 0.05 -6.27 -6.69
N ASP A 181 -0.30 -7.27 -7.52
CA ASP A 181 -1.47 -7.23 -8.39
C ASP A 181 -2.77 -7.29 -7.55
N HIS A 182 -2.82 -8.14 -6.52
CA HIS A 182 -3.95 -8.19 -5.58
C HIS A 182 -4.18 -6.86 -4.85
N ALA A 183 -3.11 -6.18 -4.46
CA ALA A 183 -3.17 -4.84 -3.86
C ALA A 183 -3.80 -3.82 -4.81
N ALA A 184 -3.47 -3.89 -6.10
CA ALA A 184 -4.06 -3.02 -7.12
C ALA A 184 -5.53 -3.37 -7.40
N ASP A 185 -5.86 -4.66 -7.49
CA ASP A 185 -7.22 -5.16 -7.71
C ASP A 185 -8.17 -4.70 -6.60
N ILE A 186 -7.81 -4.91 -5.34
CA ILE A 186 -8.67 -4.55 -4.22
C ILE A 186 -8.82 -3.02 -4.09
N SER A 187 -7.73 -2.28 -4.31
CA SER A 187 -7.74 -0.81 -4.32
C SER A 187 -8.64 -0.25 -5.41
N TYR A 188 -8.56 -0.81 -6.62
CA TYR A 188 -9.39 -0.42 -7.74
C TYR A 188 -10.88 -0.65 -7.47
N LEU A 189 -11.21 -1.87 -7.04
CA LEU A 189 -12.60 -2.23 -6.77
C LEU A 189 -13.19 -1.36 -5.68
N ALA A 190 -12.45 -1.12 -4.60
CA ALA A 190 -12.91 -0.30 -3.48
C ALA A 190 -13.20 1.15 -3.92
N VAL A 191 -12.23 1.80 -4.57
CA VAL A 191 -12.40 3.18 -5.06
C VAL A 191 -13.54 3.28 -6.08
N LYS A 192 -13.60 2.36 -7.04
CA LYS A 192 -14.69 2.31 -8.02
C LYS A 192 -16.04 2.16 -7.33
N ASN A 193 -16.18 1.25 -6.38
CA ASN A 193 -17.44 1.03 -5.69
C ASN A 193 -17.87 2.24 -4.86
N SER A 194 -16.93 2.93 -4.19
CA SER A 194 -17.22 4.19 -3.48
C SER A 194 -17.70 5.31 -4.39
N ILE A 195 -17.24 5.36 -5.64
CA ILE A 195 -17.68 6.38 -6.61
C ILE A 195 -19.09 6.09 -7.13
N TYR A 196 -19.46 4.82 -7.27
CA TYR A 196 -20.72 4.38 -7.88
C TYR A 196 -21.73 3.80 -6.87
N SER A 197 -21.59 4.11 -5.58
CA SER A 197 -22.47 3.68 -4.49
C SER A 197 -23.74 4.52 -4.33
#